data_AF-A0A7W1B3U7-F1
#
_entry.id   AF-A0A7W1B3U7-F1
#
_cell.length_a   1.000
_cell.length_b   1.000
_cell.length_c   1.000
_cell.angle_alpha   90.00
_cell.angle_beta   90.00
_cell.angle_gamma   90.00
#
_symmetry.space_group_name_H-M   'P 1'
#
loop_
_entity.id
_entity.type
_entity.pdbx_description
1 polymer ?
#
loop_
_entity_poly.entity_id
_entity_poly.type
_entity_poly.pdbx_seq_one_letter_code
_entity_poly.pdbx_strand_id
1 'polypeptide(L)'
;LAGYGVELGSDGRLLTLQLHELTSGIEELADLLEQDYRPGDQSGWSGFAGLESLDTAELLEPLTVARAMGFSHNEHPDAPISTRGYRQVAEINRLPTSLGPRLIEHFGSLQALFSATSAELQEVEGVGESRARVIRDGLLRLAESAYTERV
;
A
#
# COMPACT_ATOMS: atom_id res chain seq x y z
N LEU A 1 17.49 -16.13 8.33
CA LEU A 1 17.20 -15.95 9.78
C LEU A 1 16.23 -16.99 10.33
N ALA A 2 15.18 -17.38 9.60
CA ALA A 2 14.25 -18.43 10.02
C ALA A 2 14.91 -19.78 10.42
N GLY A 3 16.00 -20.16 9.76
CA GLY A 3 16.74 -21.38 10.09
C GLY A 3 17.40 -21.41 11.48
N TYR A 4 17.78 -20.25 12.03
CA TYR A 4 18.43 -20.18 13.35
C TYR A 4 17.43 -20.27 14.52
N GLY A 5 16.15 -19.94 14.30
CA GLY A 5 15.11 -20.08 15.32
C GLY A 5 14.71 -21.53 15.59
N VAL A 6 14.86 -22.41 14.59
CA VAL A 6 14.52 -23.84 14.69
C VAL A 6 15.52 -24.60 15.57
N GLU A 7 16.78 -24.17 15.63
CA GLU A 7 17.82 -24.82 16.44
C GLU A 7 17.73 -24.50 17.95
N LEU A 8 16.90 -23.54 18.36
CA LEU A 8 16.81 -23.05 19.75
C LEU A 8 15.62 -23.59 20.55
N GLY A 9 14.73 -24.38 19.94
CA GLY A 9 13.59 -24.98 20.65
C GLY A 9 12.73 -23.94 21.39
N SER A 10 12.51 -24.12 22.70
CA SER A 10 11.72 -23.20 23.54
C SER A 10 12.31 -21.79 23.63
N ASP A 11 13.63 -21.64 23.53
CA ASP A 11 14.34 -20.37 23.67
C ASP A 11 14.29 -19.55 22.37
N GLY A 12 13.96 -20.19 21.24
CA GLY A 12 13.68 -19.52 19.98
C GLY A 12 12.36 -18.76 19.97
N ARG A 13 11.41 -19.09 20.85
CA ARG A 13 10.07 -18.47 20.87
C ARG A 13 10.11 -16.97 21.11
N LEU A 14 10.98 -16.50 22.01
CA LEU A 14 11.14 -15.06 22.26
C LEU A 14 11.74 -14.35 21.05
N LEU A 15 12.75 -14.94 20.40
CA LEU A 15 13.36 -14.38 19.19
C LEU A 15 12.38 -14.37 18.01
N THR A 16 11.54 -15.40 17.87
CA THR A 16 10.47 -15.43 16.86
C THR A 16 9.41 -14.38 17.13
N LEU A 17 9.01 -14.18 18.39
CA LEU A 17 8.06 -13.12 18.76
C LEU A 17 8.65 -11.72 18.53
N GLN A 18 9.90 -11.50 18.90
CA GLN A 18 10.59 -10.24 18.63
C GLN A 18 10.75 -9.98 17.14
N LEU A 19 11.09 -11.00 16.35
CA LEU A 19 11.13 -10.89 14.90
C LEU A 19 9.75 -10.56 14.35
N HIS A 20 8.69 -11.23 14.82
CA HIS A 20 7.32 -10.95 14.42
C HIS A 20 6.87 -9.52 14.78
N GLU A 21 7.24 -9.02 15.96
CA GLU A 21 6.99 -7.62 16.36
C GLU A 21 7.76 -6.64 15.47
N LEU A 22 9.00 -6.94 15.10
CA LEU A 22 9.80 -6.12 14.19
C LEU A 22 9.26 -6.14 12.76
N THR A 23 8.66 -7.25 12.33
CA THR A 23 8.07 -7.39 10.99
C THR A 23 6.58 -7.05 10.93
N SER A 24 5.96 -6.80 12.08
CA SER A 24 4.54 -6.47 12.18
C SER A 24 4.25 -5.18 11.40
N GLY A 25 3.29 -5.22 10.50
CA GLY A 25 2.91 -4.10 9.62
C GLY A 25 3.66 -4.04 8.30
N ILE A 26 4.73 -4.83 8.11
CA ILE A 26 5.41 -4.90 6.80
C ILE A 26 4.52 -5.58 5.77
N GLU A 27 3.82 -6.65 6.15
CA GLU A 27 2.88 -7.35 5.26
C GLU A 27 1.75 -6.42 4.80
N GLU A 28 1.13 -5.69 5.72
CA GLU A 28 0.08 -4.72 5.38
C GLU A 28 0.62 -3.59 4.49
N LEU A 29 1.82 -3.09 4.77
CA LEU A 29 2.46 -2.09 3.92
C LEU A 29 2.76 -2.63 2.52
N ALA A 30 3.22 -3.88 2.41
CA ALA A 30 3.47 -4.54 1.13
C ALA A 30 2.17 -4.66 0.32
N ASP A 31 1.08 -5.10 0.94
CA ASP A 31 -0.24 -5.20 0.29
C ASP A 31 -0.72 -3.84 -0.23
N LEU A 32 -0.55 -2.77 0.57
CA LEU A 32 -0.95 -1.42 0.18
C LEU A 32 -0.05 -0.84 -0.92
N LEU A 33 1.25 -1.12 -0.89
CA LEU A 33 2.18 -0.75 -1.95
C LEU A 33 1.82 -1.44 -3.27
N GLU A 34 1.52 -2.74 -3.22
CA GLU A 34 1.13 -3.48 -4.41
C GLU A 34 -0.13 -2.89 -5.04
N GLN A 35 -1.14 -2.58 -4.22
CA GLN A 35 -2.37 -1.92 -4.67
C GLN A 35 -2.13 -0.52 -5.25
N ASP A 36 -1.18 0.23 -4.69
CA ASP A 36 -0.84 1.59 -5.14
C ASP A 36 -0.21 1.62 -6.53
N TYR A 37 0.65 0.63 -6.83
CA TYR A 37 1.47 0.62 -8.04
C TYR A 37 1.03 -0.41 -9.09
N ARG A 38 -0.04 -1.18 -8.81
CA ARG A 38 -0.57 -2.16 -9.76
C ARG A 38 -0.91 -1.51 -11.11
N PRO A 39 -0.33 -2.01 -12.22
CA PRO A 39 -0.61 -1.50 -13.55
C PRO A 39 -2.09 -1.68 -13.93
N GLY A 40 -2.57 -0.89 -14.89
CA GLY A 40 -3.94 -0.99 -15.39
C GLY A 40 -4.19 -2.33 -16.11
N ASP A 41 -3.24 -2.77 -16.91
CA ASP A 41 -3.18 -4.12 -17.47
C ASP A 41 -2.55 -5.06 -16.42
N GLN A 42 -3.32 -6.03 -15.96
CA GLN A 42 -2.88 -7.01 -14.95
C GLN A 42 -2.26 -8.26 -15.60
N SER A 43 -2.19 -8.31 -16.93
CA SER A 43 -1.59 -9.43 -17.64
C SER A 43 -0.11 -9.58 -17.27
N GLY A 44 0.20 -10.61 -16.49
CA GLY A 44 1.56 -10.88 -16.05
C GLY A 44 1.98 -10.12 -14.79
N TRP A 45 1.07 -9.41 -14.12
CA TRP A 45 1.34 -8.82 -12.80
C TRP A 45 1.52 -9.91 -11.75
N SER A 46 2.71 -9.98 -11.17
CA SER A 46 3.08 -10.92 -10.10
C SER A 46 3.28 -10.23 -8.75
N GLY A 47 3.38 -8.90 -8.73
CA GLY A 47 3.54 -8.13 -7.51
C GLY A 47 4.80 -8.54 -6.75
N PHE A 48 4.74 -8.47 -5.42
CA PHE A 48 5.90 -8.85 -4.60
C PHE A 48 6.24 -10.34 -4.64
N ALA A 49 5.28 -11.21 -4.95
CA ALA A 49 5.53 -12.66 -5.10
C ALA A 49 6.54 -12.96 -6.22
N GLY A 50 6.62 -12.10 -7.24
CA GLY A 50 7.62 -12.21 -8.29
C GLY A 50 9.07 -12.02 -7.81
N LEU A 51 9.27 -11.38 -6.65
CA LEU A 51 10.60 -11.15 -6.09
C LEU A 51 11.18 -12.40 -5.41
N GLU A 52 10.36 -13.40 -5.06
CA GLU A 52 10.81 -14.60 -4.36
C GLU A 52 11.84 -15.42 -5.15
N SER A 53 11.85 -15.28 -6.49
CA SER A 53 12.80 -15.97 -7.36
C SER A 53 14.14 -15.27 -7.53
N LEU A 54 14.29 -14.03 -7.04
CA LEU A 54 15.48 -13.23 -7.24
C LEU A 54 16.52 -13.44 -6.13
N ASP A 55 17.79 -13.47 -6.51
CA ASP A 55 18.89 -13.40 -5.54
C ASP A 55 19.17 -11.96 -5.05
N THR A 56 20.06 -11.84 -4.07
CA THR A 56 20.38 -10.52 -3.48
C THR A 56 21.02 -9.56 -4.47
N ALA A 57 21.79 -10.03 -5.44
CA ALA A 57 22.39 -9.17 -6.46
C ALA A 57 21.31 -8.69 -7.44
N GLU A 58 20.40 -9.58 -7.84
CA GLU A 58 19.28 -9.25 -8.73
C GLU A 58 18.28 -8.28 -8.10
N LEU A 59 18.06 -8.36 -6.79
CA LEU A 59 17.21 -7.40 -6.05
C LEU A 59 17.78 -5.97 -6.03
N LEU A 60 19.08 -5.80 -6.29
CA LEU A 60 19.71 -4.49 -6.39
C LEU A 60 19.58 -3.86 -7.79
N GLU A 61 19.09 -4.62 -8.77
CA GLU A 61 18.93 -4.18 -10.15
C GLU A 61 17.47 -3.75 -10.41
N PRO A 62 17.15 -2.43 -10.51
CA PRO A 62 15.77 -1.95 -10.54
C PRO A 62 14.95 -2.48 -11.72
N LEU A 63 15.59 -2.67 -12.88
CA LEU A 63 14.96 -3.24 -14.06
C LEU A 63 14.61 -4.73 -13.87
N THR A 64 15.46 -5.47 -13.17
CA THR A 64 15.21 -6.88 -12.85
C THR A 64 14.04 -7.01 -11.89
N VAL A 65 14.02 -6.17 -10.84
CA VAL A 65 12.90 -6.08 -9.88
C VAL A 65 11.60 -5.72 -10.59
N ALA A 66 11.58 -4.67 -11.41
CA ALA A 66 10.36 -4.23 -12.11
C ALA A 66 9.79 -5.34 -13.00
N ARG A 67 10.64 -6.03 -13.76
CA ARG A 67 10.23 -7.17 -14.61
C ARG A 67 9.72 -8.34 -13.78
N ALA A 68 10.40 -8.67 -12.68
CA ALA A 68 10.01 -9.76 -11.81
C ALA A 68 8.62 -9.53 -11.19
N MET A 69 8.27 -8.28 -10.87
CA MET A 69 6.93 -7.90 -10.39
C MET A 69 5.86 -7.82 -11.50
N GLY A 70 6.26 -7.93 -12.77
CA GLY A 70 5.33 -7.97 -13.91
C GLY A 70 5.09 -6.63 -14.61
N PHE A 71 5.97 -5.63 -14.40
CA PHE A 71 5.93 -4.40 -15.22
C PHE A 71 6.34 -4.69 -16.67
N SER A 72 5.73 -3.95 -17.61
CA SER A 72 5.88 -4.21 -19.03
C SER A 72 7.29 -3.87 -19.54
N HIS A 73 7.80 -4.67 -20.48
CA HIS A 73 9.08 -4.42 -21.13
C HIS A 73 9.07 -3.17 -22.02
N ASN A 74 7.88 -2.71 -22.41
CA ASN A 74 7.70 -1.56 -23.29
C ASN A 74 7.65 -0.24 -22.53
N GLU A 75 7.54 -0.27 -21.20
CA GLU A 75 7.58 0.92 -20.37
C GLU A 75 9.04 1.33 -20.16
N HIS A 76 9.33 2.61 -20.39
CA HIS A 76 10.66 3.15 -20.10
C HIS A 76 10.90 3.05 -18.59
N PRO A 77 12.09 2.63 -18.12
CA PRO A 77 12.38 2.56 -16.67
C PRO A 77 12.11 3.87 -15.93
N ASP A 78 12.36 4.99 -16.60
CA ASP A 78 12.11 6.34 -16.06
C ASP A 78 10.68 6.85 -16.31
N ALA A 79 9.76 6.00 -16.81
CA ALA A 79 8.38 6.40 -16.98
C ALA A 79 7.77 6.70 -15.61
N PRO A 80 7.12 7.87 -15.44
CA PRO A 80 6.52 8.21 -14.16
C PRO A 80 5.34 7.28 -13.86
N ILE A 81 5.38 6.62 -12.70
CA ILE A 81 4.25 5.85 -12.17
C ILE A 81 3.55 6.68 -11.10
N SER A 82 2.23 6.80 -11.21
CA SER A 82 1.41 7.49 -10.21
C SER A 82 0.84 6.51 -9.20
N THR A 83 0.87 6.86 -7.93
CA THR A 83 0.22 6.10 -6.86
C THR A 83 -1.29 6.28 -6.90
N ARG A 84 -2.04 5.21 -6.61
CA ARG A 84 -3.51 5.29 -6.53
C ARG A 84 -3.99 5.92 -5.23
N GLY A 85 -3.27 5.73 -4.12
CA GLY A 85 -3.54 6.37 -2.82
C GLY A 85 -3.98 5.43 -1.69
N TYR A 86 -3.90 4.12 -1.86
CA TYR A 86 -4.32 3.13 -0.87
C TYR A 86 -3.59 3.29 0.46
N ARG A 87 -2.25 3.48 0.43
CA ARG A 87 -1.46 3.72 1.65
C ARG A 87 -1.93 4.95 2.41
N GLN A 88 -2.11 6.04 1.68
CA GLN A 88 -2.49 7.34 2.23
C GLN A 88 -3.89 7.31 2.84
N VAL A 89 -4.83 6.60 2.21
CA VAL A 89 -6.18 6.42 2.76
C VAL A 89 -6.17 5.48 3.99
N ALA A 90 -5.28 4.49 4.04
CA ALA A 90 -5.13 3.61 5.20
C ALA A 90 -4.67 4.35 6.47
N GLU A 91 -3.95 5.47 6.32
CA GLU A 91 -3.56 6.33 7.45
C GLU A 91 -4.75 7.09 8.09
N ILE A 92 -5.93 7.11 7.45
CA ILE A 92 -7.11 7.78 7.99
C ILE A 92 -7.66 6.99 9.18
N ASN A 93 -7.29 7.44 10.38
CA ASN A 93 -7.79 6.89 11.65
C ASN A 93 -9.32 6.79 11.68
N ARG A 94 -9.83 5.66 12.21
CA ARG A 94 -11.26 5.34 12.39
C ARG A 94 -12.02 5.05 11.09
N LEU A 95 -11.33 4.95 9.95
CA LEU A 95 -11.92 4.42 8.73
C LEU A 95 -11.93 2.88 8.79
N PRO A 96 -13.05 2.21 8.51
CA PRO A 96 -13.07 0.76 8.36
C PRO A 96 -12.13 0.32 7.22
N THR A 97 -11.36 -0.74 7.40
CA THR A 97 -10.36 -1.24 6.44
C THR A 97 -10.95 -1.50 5.05
N SER A 98 -12.21 -1.96 4.97
CA SER A 98 -12.89 -2.22 3.70
C SER A 98 -13.29 -0.96 2.92
N LEU A 99 -13.32 0.21 3.57
CA LEU A 99 -13.86 1.42 2.97
C LEU A 99 -12.79 2.18 2.18
N GLY A 100 -11.53 2.11 2.60
CA GLY A 100 -10.42 2.74 1.88
C GLY A 100 -10.31 2.28 0.42
N PRO A 101 -10.25 0.96 0.16
CA PRO A 101 -10.24 0.43 -1.20
C PRO A 101 -11.43 0.89 -2.05
N ARG A 102 -12.65 0.84 -1.49
CA ARG A 102 -13.87 1.28 -2.19
C ARG A 102 -13.82 2.75 -2.60
N LEU A 103 -13.29 3.62 -1.73
CA LEU A 103 -13.12 5.04 -2.04
C LEU A 103 -12.14 5.22 -3.21
N ILE A 104 -10.98 4.57 -3.15
CA ILE A 104 -9.99 4.67 -4.23
C ILE A 104 -10.52 4.09 -5.55
N GLU A 105 -11.24 2.97 -5.51
CA GLU A 105 -11.87 2.38 -6.70
C GLU A 105 -12.94 3.28 -7.29
N HIS A 106 -13.75 3.94 -6.45
CA HIS A 106 -14.81 4.83 -6.91
C HIS A 106 -14.29 6.13 -7.53
N PHE A 107 -13.31 6.78 -6.89
CA PHE A 107 -12.77 8.07 -7.36
C PHE A 107 -11.59 7.91 -8.34
N GLY A 108 -10.99 6.72 -8.42
CA GLY A 108 -9.89 6.38 -9.33
C GLY A 108 -8.50 6.90 -8.93
N SER A 109 -8.43 7.95 -8.10
CA SER A 109 -7.17 8.48 -7.59
C SER A 109 -7.35 9.20 -6.25
N LEU A 110 -6.27 9.29 -5.48
CA LEU A 110 -6.21 10.10 -4.27
C LEU A 110 -6.60 11.56 -4.53
N GLN A 111 -6.11 12.13 -5.64
CA GLN A 111 -6.40 13.52 -5.98
C GLN A 111 -7.90 13.75 -6.22
N ALA A 112 -8.56 12.85 -6.95
CA ALA A 112 -10.01 12.92 -7.15
C ALA A 112 -10.78 12.78 -5.83
N LEU A 113 -10.33 11.88 -4.94
CA LEU A 113 -10.91 11.71 -3.60
C LEU A 113 -10.76 12.99 -2.75
N PHE A 114 -9.63 13.69 -2.83
CA PHE A 114 -9.44 14.99 -2.15
C PHE A 114 -10.37 16.08 -2.67
N SER A 115 -10.67 16.07 -3.96
CA SER A 115 -11.59 17.02 -4.60
C SER A 115 -13.06 16.68 -4.39
N ALA A 116 -13.38 15.46 -3.98
CA ALA A 116 -14.76 15.00 -3.78
C ALA A 116 -15.47 15.76 -2.65
N THR A 117 -16.72 16.15 -2.94
CA THR A 117 -17.64 16.75 -2.00
C THR A 117 -18.23 15.72 -1.04
N SER A 118 -18.78 16.19 0.10
CA SER A 118 -19.48 15.30 1.03
C SER A 118 -20.70 14.61 0.42
N ALA A 119 -21.28 15.16 -0.64
CA ALA A 119 -22.39 14.53 -1.37
C ALA A 119 -21.88 13.35 -2.22
N GLU A 120 -20.83 13.57 -3.01
CA GLU A 120 -20.20 12.52 -3.83
C GLU A 120 -19.63 11.38 -2.96
N LEU A 121 -19.05 11.71 -1.80
CA LEU A 121 -18.59 10.69 -0.85
C LEU A 121 -19.73 9.76 -0.39
N GLN A 122 -20.96 10.27 -0.27
CA GLN A 122 -22.12 9.47 0.15
C GLN A 122 -22.66 8.56 -0.95
N GLU A 123 -22.21 8.73 -2.20
CA GLU A 123 -22.55 7.82 -3.29
C GLU A 123 -21.79 6.49 -3.18
N VAL A 124 -20.73 6.44 -2.38
CA VAL A 124 -19.96 5.22 -2.11
C VAL A 124 -20.69 4.32 -1.12
N GLU A 125 -20.85 3.05 -1.49
CA GLU A 125 -21.56 2.07 -0.67
C GLU A 125 -20.94 1.94 0.74
N GLY A 126 -21.77 2.23 1.74
CA GLY A 126 -21.36 2.22 3.14
C GLY A 126 -20.86 3.58 3.66
N VAL A 127 -20.96 4.65 2.88
CA VAL A 127 -20.68 6.02 3.35
C VAL A 127 -21.98 6.77 3.59
N GLY A 128 -22.40 6.85 4.86
CA GLY A 128 -23.45 7.79 5.27
C GLY A 128 -22.89 9.17 5.61
N GLU A 129 -23.77 10.15 5.83
CA GLU A 129 -23.40 11.55 6.15
C GLU A 129 -22.34 11.67 7.26
N SER A 130 -22.52 10.96 8.38
CA SER A 130 -21.55 10.99 9.47
C SER A 130 -20.17 10.46 9.07
N ARG A 131 -20.11 9.43 8.20
CA ARG A 131 -18.83 8.87 7.72
C ARG A 131 -18.18 9.78 6.69
N ALA A 132 -18.97 10.40 5.82
CA ALA A 132 -18.46 11.39 4.85
C ALA A 132 -17.71 12.53 5.56
N ARG A 133 -18.25 13.03 6.68
CA ARG A 133 -17.54 14.03 7.51
C ARG A 133 -16.22 13.49 8.08
N VAL A 134 -16.22 12.29 8.65
CA VAL A 134 -15.00 11.66 9.19
C VAL A 134 -13.93 11.48 8.10
N ILE A 135 -14.33 11.07 6.90
CA ILE A 135 -13.43 10.93 5.74
C ILE A 135 -12.84 12.28 5.35
N ARG A 136 -13.68 13.33 5.21
CA ARG A 136 -13.22 14.69 4.90
C ARG A 136 -12.23 15.22 5.92
N ASP A 137 -12.54 15.07 7.21
CA ASP A 137 -11.65 15.51 8.29
C ASP A 137 -10.34 14.69 8.29
N GLY A 138 -10.42 13.40 7.95
CA GLY A 138 -9.27 12.51 7.79
C GLY A 138 -8.33 12.95 6.68
N LEU A 139 -8.89 13.19 5.49
CA LEU A 139 -8.15 13.70 4.33
C LEU A 139 -7.51 15.05 4.65
N LEU A 140 -8.21 15.95 5.33
CA LEU A 140 -7.65 17.25 5.71
C LEU A 140 -6.42 17.09 6.63
N ARG A 141 -6.52 16.26 7.66
CA ARG A 141 -5.37 15.98 8.57
C ARG A 141 -4.19 15.36 7.84
N LEU A 142 -4.46 14.46 6.89
CA LEU A 142 -3.44 13.85 6.05
C LEU A 142 -2.72 14.88 5.17
N ALA A 143 -3.46 15.86 4.63
CA ALA A 143 -2.83 16.96 3.87
C ALA A 143 -1.98 17.85 4.77
N GLU A 144 -2.44 18.13 5.99
CA GLU A 144 -1.70 18.93 6.98
C GLU A 144 -0.40 18.23 7.43
N SER A 145 -0.43 16.92 7.69
CA SER A 145 0.78 16.16 8.03
C SER A 145 1.79 16.15 6.89
N ALA A 146 1.33 15.90 5.65
CA ALA A 146 2.18 15.88 4.47
C ALA A 146 2.82 17.25 4.14
N TYR A 147 2.17 18.35 4.53
CA TYR A 147 2.75 19.69 4.43
C TYR A 147 3.78 19.93 5.54
N THR A 148 3.46 19.53 6.78
CA THR A 148 4.32 19.74 7.95
C THR A 148 5.65 19.00 7.84
N GLU A 149 5.65 17.79 7.26
CA GLU A 149 6.86 17.00 7.06
C GLU A 149 7.82 17.59 6.00
N ARG A 150 7.32 18.51 5.14
CA ARG A 150 8.11 19.14 4.07
C ARG A 150 8.78 20.47 4.47
N VAL A 151 8.44 21.03 5.64
CA VAL A 151 8.95 22.32 6.14
C VAL A 151 9.98 22.11 7.22
#